data_AF-A0A2N9G5P6-F1
#
_entry.id   AF-A0A2N9G5P6-F1
#
_cell.length_a   1.000
_cell.length_b   1.000
_cell.length_c   1.000
_cell.angle_alpha   90.00
_cell.angle_beta   90.00
_cell.angle_gamma   90.00
#
_symmetry.space_group_name_H-M   'P 1'
#
loop_
_entity.id
_entity.type
_entity.pdbx_description
1 polymer ?
#
loop_
_entity_poly.entity_id
_entity_poly.type
_entity_poly.pdbx_seq_one_letter_code
_entity_poly.pdbx_strand_id
1 'polypeptide(L)'
;METTSAGTAMQQQQQTILINKNETKKMKVMVAIDESDVSFYALKWAVDHLFVSIGVAPETSLEEVGMLVVVHVQQPFHHFAFPAGPGGATAFYATTSVVESVRKAQEENSAMLLSRALQLCKDKMIKAETLILDGDPKDMICQAAEQMHADLLVVGSRGLGKIKRAFLGSVSDYCAHHAKCPILIVRPPKESHEGHGL
;
A
#
# COMPACT_ATOMS: atom_id res chain seq x y z
N MET A 1 31.50 -20.34 -63.85
CA MET A 1 30.21 -19.62 -63.96
C MET A 1 29.18 -20.50 -63.26
N GLU A 2 29.33 -20.65 -61.94
CA GLU A 2 28.65 -19.82 -60.91
C GLU A 2 27.16 -20.20 -60.83
N THR A 3 26.79 -21.26 -60.12
CA THR A 3 26.52 -21.36 -58.66
C THR A 3 25.27 -20.62 -58.18
N THR A 4 24.53 -21.34 -57.33
CA THR A 4 23.68 -20.85 -56.22
C THR A 4 22.32 -20.26 -56.61
N SER A 5 21.18 -20.94 -56.47
CA SER A 5 20.68 -21.71 -55.31
C SER A 5 20.85 -20.99 -53.95
N ALA A 6 20.95 -19.65 -53.97
CA ALA A 6 21.05 -18.81 -52.78
C ALA A 6 20.06 -17.62 -52.79
N GLY A 7 19.01 -17.67 -53.62
CA GLY A 7 17.99 -16.61 -53.68
C GLY A 7 16.99 -16.61 -52.51
N THR A 8 16.99 -17.64 -51.67
CA THR A 8 16.08 -17.77 -50.51
C THR A 8 16.79 -17.62 -49.16
N ALA A 9 18.10 -17.33 -49.18
CA ALA A 9 18.95 -17.40 -48.00
C ALA A 9 19.94 -16.22 -47.93
N MET A 10 19.44 -14.99 -47.92
CA MET A 10 20.12 -13.80 -47.37
C MET A 10 19.03 -12.74 -47.15
N GLN A 11 18.72 -12.42 -45.89
CA GLN A 11 19.10 -11.14 -45.26
C GLN A 11 18.41 -9.93 -45.95
N GLN A 12 17.64 -9.08 -45.30
CA GLN A 12 17.54 -8.67 -43.91
C GLN A 12 16.32 -7.74 -43.88
N GLN A 13 15.27 -8.12 -43.17
CA GLN A 13 14.46 -7.19 -42.40
C GLN A 13 13.62 -8.05 -41.44
N GLN A 14 14.36 -8.72 -40.55
CA GLN A 14 13.85 -9.12 -39.25
C GLN A 14 13.34 -7.85 -38.56
N GLN A 15 12.06 -7.55 -38.73
CA GLN A 15 11.29 -6.83 -37.72
C GLN A 15 10.51 -7.88 -36.93
N THR A 16 11.22 -8.91 -36.47
CA THR A 16 10.78 -9.69 -35.32
C THR A 16 10.77 -8.70 -34.18
N ILE A 17 9.57 -8.30 -33.78
CA ILE A 17 9.31 -7.60 -32.53
C ILE A 17 10.15 -8.33 -31.49
N LEU A 18 11.22 -7.69 -31.03
CA LEU A 18 11.95 -8.09 -29.85
C LEU A 18 10.94 -7.91 -28.71
N ILE A 19 10.09 -8.90 -28.52
CA ILE A 19 9.48 -9.15 -27.22
C ILE A 19 10.72 -9.45 -26.38
N ASN A 20 11.26 -8.40 -25.76
CA ASN A 20 12.18 -8.56 -24.66
C ASN A 20 11.57 -9.65 -23.81
N LYS A 21 12.28 -10.77 -23.66
CA LYS A 21 12.11 -11.60 -22.47
C LYS A 21 12.47 -10.67 -21.31
N ASN A 22 11.51 -9.85 -20.90
CA ASN A 22 11.55 -9.19 -19.62
C ASN A 22 11.69 -10.36 -18.66
N GLU A 23 12.86 -10.48 -18.05
CA GLU A 23 12.92 -11.02 -16.70
C GLU A 23 11.76 -10.34 -15.96
N THR A 24 10.75 -11.13 -15.60
CA THR A 24 9.57 -10.62 -14.91
C THR A 24 10.05 -10.12 -13.57
N LYS A 25 10.43 -8.83 -13.51
CA LYS A 25 10.88 -8.18 -12.29
C LYS A 25 9.78 -8.42 -11.25
N LYS A 26 10.16 -9.08 -10.16
CA LYS A 26 9.28 -9.35 -9.03
C LYS A 26 8.69 -8.02 -8.53
N MET A 27 7.39 -7.83 -8.73
CA MET A 27 6.71 -6.59 -8.34
C MET A 27 6.70 -6.46 -6.81
N LYS A 28 7.26 -5.37 -6.29
CA LYS A 28 7.20 -5.02 -4.88
C LYS A 28 6.04 -4.06 -4.63
N VAL A 29 4.98 -4.55 -4.02
CA VAL A 29 3.79 -3.76 -3.69
C VAL A 29 3.85 -3.38 -2.22
N MET A 30 3.71 -2.09 -1.94
CA MET A 30 3.55 -1.58 -0.59
C MET A 30 2.11 -1.19 -0.34
N VAL A 31 1.47 -1.68 0.73
CA VAL A 31 0.11 -1.30 1.11
C VAL A 31 0.16 -0.57 2.44
N ALA A 32 -0.25 0.70 2.47
CA ALA A 32 -0.36 1.44 3.72
C ALA A 32 -1.76 1.26 4.35
N ILE A 33 -1.79 0.84 5.62
CA ILE A 33 -3.02 0.62 6.37
C ILE A 33 -3.06 1.39 7.69
N ASP A 34 -4.27 1.84 8.06
CA ASP A 34 -4.60 2.36 9.38
C ASP A 34 -5.72 1.51 9.99
N GLU A 35 -6.30 1.96 11.10
CA GLU A 35 -7.39 1.27 11.78
C GLU A 35 -8.74 1.38 11.03
N SER A 36 -8.77 1.97 9.83
CA SER A 36 -10.01 2.12 9.06
C SER A 36 -10.36 0.90 8.21
N ASP A 37 -11.65 0.65 8.04
CA ASP A 37 -12.14 -0.39 7.13
C ASP A 37 -11.77 -0.10 5.66
N VAL A 38 -11.62 1.18 5.29
CA VAL A 38 -11.30 1.59 3.92
C VAL A 38 -9.87 1.19 3.54
N SER A 39 -8.90 1.35 4.45
CA SER A 39 -7.54 0.88 4.18
C SER A 39 -7.46 -0.64 4.22
N PHE A 40 -8.21 -1.30 5.11
CA PHE A 40 -8.24 -2.76 5.14
C PHE A 40 -8.89 -3.35 3.88
N TYR A 41 -9.93 -2.69 3.34
CA TYR A 41 -10.50 -3.01 2.04
C TYR A 41 -9.46 -2.86 0.92
N ALA A 42 -8.62 -1.82 0.96
CA ALA A 42 -7.55 -1.63 -0.02
C ALA A 42 -6.53 -2.78 -0.01
N LEU A 43 -6.15 -3.25 1.18
CA LEU A 43 -5.32 -4.44 1.35
C LEU A 43 -5.98 -5.69 0.74
N LYS A 44 -7.24 -5.94 1.09
CA LYS A 44 -8.00 -7.08 0.52
C LYS A 44 -8.07 -7.00 -1.00
N TRP A 45 -8.34 -5.82 -1.54
CA TRP A 45 -8.37 -5.60 -2.98
C TRP A 45 -7.01 -5.91 -3.61
N ALA A 46 -5.91 -5.43 -3.04
CA ALA A 46 -4.56 -5.67 -3.54
C ALA A 46 -4.23 -7.17 -3.57
N VAL A 47 -4.51 -7.87 -2.47
CA VAL A 47 -4.34 -9.32 -2.33
C VAL A 47 -5.13 -10.09 -3.39
N ASP A 48 -6.40 -9.73 -3.60
CA ASP A 48 -7.29 -10.45 -4.52
C ASP A 48 -6.98 -10.21 -6.01
N HIS A 49 -6.34 -9.10 -6.37
CA HIS A 49 -6.23 -8.69 -7.79
C HIS A 49 -4.79 -8.59 -8.31
N LEU A 50 -3.80 -8.28 -7.46
CA LEU A 50 -2.43 -8.02 -7.93
C LEU A 50 -1.56 -9.27 -8.00
N PHE A 51 -1.87 -10.29 -7.20
CA PHE A 51 -1.04 -11.48 -7.05
C PHE A 51 -1.67 -12.75 -7.63
N VAL A 52 -2.92 -12.66 -8.11
CA VAL A 52 -3.66 -13.80 -8.68
C VAL A 52 -3.36 -14.02 -10.18
N SER A 53 -2.73 -13.05 -10.86
CA SER A 53 -2.46 -13.11 -12.31
C SER A 53 -1.07 -13.62 -12.71
N ILE A 54 -0.21 -14.04 -11.78
CA ILE A 54 1.04 -14.72 -12.15
C ILE A 54 0.67 -16.19 -12.42
N GLY A 55 0.46 -16.48 -13.70
CA GLY A 55 -0.04 -17.77 -14.17
C GLY A 55 0.74 -18.94 -13.62
N VAL A 56 0.01 -19.89 -13.05
CA VAL A 56 0.50 -21.23 -12.72
C VAL A 56 0.85 -21.93 -14.02
N ALA A 57 2.08 -21.74 -14.52
CA ALA A 57 2.76 -22.81 -15.22
C ALA A 57 3.08 -23.90 -14.16
N PRO A 58 2.81 -25.19 -14.41
CA PRO A 58 2.91 -26.25 -13.39
C PRO A 58 4.30 -26.44 -12.76
N GLU A 59 5.32 -25.79 -13.33
CA GLU A 59 6.74 -25.95 -12.99
C GLU A 59 7.32 -24.74 -12.23
N THR A 60 6.51 -23.68 -12.02
CA THR A 60 7.02 -22.42 -11.45
C THR A 60 7.10 -22.53 -9.93
N SER A 61 8.32 -22.53 -9.39
CA SER A 61 8.57 -22.47 -7.96
C SER A 61 7.83 -21.28 -7.34
N LEU A 62 7.29 -21.48 -6.14
CA LEU A 62 6.52 -20.49 -5.35
C LEU A 62 7.30 -19.19 -5.04
N GLU A 63 8.49 -18.98 -5.60
CA GLU A 63 9.39 -17.87 -5.34
C GLU A 63 9.21 -16.67 -6.30
N GLU A 64 8.55 -16.88 -7.45
CA GLU A 64 8.32 -15.82 -8.46
C GLU A 64 7.14 -14.89 -8.14
N VAL A 65 6.40 -15.15 -7.06
CA VAL A 65 5.27 -14.31 -6.64
C VAL A 65 5.80 -12.98 -6.08
N GLY A 66 5.23 -11.85 -6.52
CA GLY A 66 5.56 -10.50 -6.05
C GLY A 66 5.61 -10.38 -4.52
N MET A 67 6.39 -9.43 -4.01
CA MET A 67 6.50 -9.19 -2.56
C MET A 67 5.48 -8.14 -2.12
N LEU A 68 4.68 -8.47 -1.11
CA LEU A 68 3.76 -7.53 -0.47
C LEU A 68 4.37 -7.03 0.84
N VAL A 69 4.44 -5.70 1.03
CA VAL A 69 4.83 -5.09 2.30
C VAL A 69 3.65 -4.30 2.84
N VAL A 70 3.15 -4.68 4.01
CA VAL A 70 2.08 -3.97 4.70
C VAL A 70 2.71 -2.96 5.67
N VAL A 71 2.41 -1.68 5.49
CA VAL A 71 2.97 -0.59 6.27
C VAL A 71 1.90 0.03 7.14
N HIS A 72 2.22 0.24 8.42
CA HIS A 72 1.41 1.03 9.33
C HIS A 72 2.27 2.15 9.93
N VAL A 73 1.74 3.38 9.97
CA VAL A 73 2.43 4.50 10.58
C VAL A 73 1.77 4.84 11.91
N GLN A 74 2.52 4.69 12.99
CA GLN A 74 2.17 5.20 14.30
C GLN A 74 2.45 6.70 14.33
N GLN A 75 1.40 7.48 14.54
CA GLN A 75 1.57 8.91 14.75
C GLN A 75 2.10 9.14 16.16
N PRO A 76 3.22 9.85 16.31
CA PRO A 76 3.69 10.21 17.64
C PRO A 76 2.59 11.00 18.35
N PHE A 77 2.31 10.62 19.59
CA PHE A 77 1.53 11.46 20.48
C PHE A 77 2.31 12.73 20.77
N HIS A 78 2.15 13.72 19.89
CA HIS A 78 2.52 15.08 20.20
C HIS A 78 1.68 15.46 21.41
N HIS A 79 2.36 15.77 22.51
CA HIS A 79 1.74 16.28 23.71
C HIS A 79 0.87 17.45 23.28
N PHE A 80 -0.46 17.27 23.26
CA PHE A 80 -1.35 18.40 23.13
C PHE A 80 -1.10 19.23 24.39
N ALA A 81 -0.30 20.28 24.25
CA ALA A 81 -0.33 21.38 25.19
C ALA A 81 -1.75 21.93 25.11
N PHE A 82 -2.61 21.45 26.01
CA PHE A 82 -3.92 22.07 26.16
C PHE A 82 -3.66 23.46 26.72
N PRO A 83 -4.07 24.54 26.02
CA PRO A 83 -4.00 25.87 26.60
C PRO A 83 -4.92 25.85 27.82
N ALA A 84 -4.32 25.86 29.00
CA ALA A 84 -5.02 25.99 30.26
C ALA A 84 -4.81 27.42 30.79
N GLY A 85 -5.82 27.96 31.46
CA GLY A 85 -5.79 29.31 32.04
C GLY A 85 -6.10 30.46 31.07
N PRO A 86 -6.25 31.69 31.59
CA PRO A 86 -6.59 32.86 30.78
C PRO A 86 -5.52 33.12 29.72
N GLY A 87 -5.93 33.24 28.46
CA GLY A 87 -5.03 33.59 27.35
C GLY A 87 -4.11 32.46 26.85
N GLY A 88 -4.30 31.21 27.29
CA GLY A 88 -3.50 30.07 26.82
C GLY A 88 -2.04 30.07 27.29
N ALA A 89 -1.73 30.82 28.34
CA ALA A 89 -0.36 31.03 28.83
C ALA A 89 0.23 29.82 29.58
N THR A 90 -0.57 28.81 29.94
CA THR A 90 -0.07 27.58 30.58
C THR A 90 -0.32 26.36 29.70
N ALA A 91 0.73 25.57 29.49
CA ALA A 91 0.65 24.28 28.81
C ALA A 91 0.57 23.17 29.87
N PHE A 92 -0.44 22.31 29.77
CA PHE A 92 -0.47 21.07 30.55
C PHE A 92 0.21 19.95 29.75
N TYR A 93 1.24 19.35 30.32
CA TYR A 93 1.89 18.15 29.77
C TYR A 93 1.21 16.90 30.32
N ALA A 94 0.95 15.91 29.47
CA ALA A 94 0.52 14.60 29.94
C ALA A 94 1.58 14.03 30.91
N THR A 95 1.14 13.39 31.99
CA THR A 95 2.06 12.73 32.92
C THR A 95 2.75 11.57 32.22
N THR A 96 3.98 11.23 32.61
CA THR A 96 4.74 10.10 32.04
C THR A 96 3.94 8.80 32.04
N SER A 97 3.12 8.57 33.08
CA SER A 97 2.23 7.40 33.17
C SER A 97 1.13 7.36 32.10
N VAL A 98 0.59 8.52 31.72
CA VAL A 98 -0.41 8.64 30.65
C VAL A 98 0.26 8.47 29.30
N VAL A 99 1.44 9.05 29.10
CA VAL A 99 2.22 8.87 27.86
C VAL A 99 2.55 7.38 27.65
N GLU A 100 2.97 6.70 28.70
CA GLU A 100 3.35 5.28 28.63
C GLU A 100 2.15 4.36 28.37
N SER A 101 1.01 4.60 29.02
CA SER A 101 -0.19 3.79 28.79
C SER A 101 -0.71 3.94 27.36
N VAL A 102 -0.63 5.16 26.83
CA VAL A 102 -1.02 5.51 25.48
C VAL A 102 -0.09 4.90 24.44
N ARG A 103 1.24 4.94 24.67
CA ARG A 103 2.24 4.24 23.84
C ARG A 103 1.98 2.74 23.79
N LYS A 104 1.77 2.12 24.95
CA LYS A 104 1.47 0.69 25.05
C LYS A 104 0.19 0.31 24.30
N ALA A 105 -0.87 1.11 24.44
CA ALA A 105 -2.11 0.88 23.70
C ALA A 105 -1.92 1.01 22.19
N GLN A 106 -1.10 1.96 21.72
CA GLN A 106 -0.74 2.09 20.32
C GLN A 106 0.02 0.87 19.79
N GLU A 107 1.01 0.37 20.53
CA GLU A 107 1.76 -0.84 20.16
C GLU A 107 0.83 -2.06 20.05
N GLU A 108 -0.06 -2.26 21.02
CA GLU A 108 -1.05 -3.34 21.01
C GLU A 108 -1.99 -3.23 19.79
N ASN A 109 -2.51 -2.03 19.50
CA ASN A 109 -3.37 -1.80 18.35
C ASN A 109 -2.66 -2.05 17.02
N SER A 110 -1.42 -1.56 16.87
CA SER A 110 -0.63 -1.79 15.65
C SER A 110 -0.30 -3.26 15.45
N ALA A 111 0.02 -3.99 16.52
CA ALA A 111 0.25 -5.43 16.47
C ALA A 111 -1.02 -6.19 16.05
N MET A 112 -2.18 -5.84 16.60
CA MET A 112 -3.46 -6.44 16.20
C MET A 112 -3.81 -6.16 14.74
N LEU A 113 -3.63 -4.92 14.29
CA LEU A 113 -3.89 -4.50 12.92
C LEU A 113 -3.03 -5.29 11.91
N LEU A 114 -1.71 -5.36 12.16
CA LEU A 114 -0.79 -6.08 11.29
C LEU A 114 -0.98 -7.60 11.35
N SER A 115 -1.33 -8.15 12.51
CA SER A 115 -1.69 -9.57 12.63
C SER A 115 -2.90 -9.92 11.75
N ARG A 116 -3.95 -9.09 11.79
CA ARG A 116 -5.12 -9.24 10.92
C ARG A 116 -4.76 -9.15 9.43
N ALA A 117 -3.89 -8.20 9.07
CA ALA A 117 -3.40 -8.04 7.70
C ALA A 117 -2.60 -9.26 7.22
N LEU A 118 -1.70 -9.78 8.04
CA LEU A 118 -0.92 -10.98 7.75
C LEU A 118 -1.79 -12.22 7.60
N GLN A 119 -2.83 -12.36 8.44
CA GLN A 119 -3.77 -13.48 8.31
C GLN A 119 -4.46 -13.46 6.95
N LEU A 120 -4.97 -12.31 6.51
CA LEU A 120 -5.58 -12.14 5.19
C LEU A 120 -4.62 -12.51 4.04
N CYS A 121 -3.34 -12.18 4.16
CA CYS A 121 -2.33 -12.54 3.17
C CYS A 121 -2.03 -14.05 3.17
N LYS A 122 -1.93 -14.67 4.35
CA LYS A 122 -1.70 -16.11 4.52
C LYS A 122 -2.84 -16.95 3.95
N ASP A 123 -4.08 -16.54 4.16
CA ASP A 123 -5.28 -17.22 3.63
C ASP A 123 -5.29 -17.28 2.10
N LYS A 124 -4.53 -16.39 1.45
CA LYS A 124 -4.37 -16.29 -0.01
C LYS A 124 -3.01 -16.76 -0.50
N MET A 125 -2.21 -17.37 0.37
CA MET A 125 -0.85 -17.87 0.09
C MET A 125 0.10 -16.78 -0.45
N ILE A 126 -0.08 -15.52 -0.03
CA ILE A 126 0.78 -14.41 -0.43
C ILE A 126 1.87 -14.20 0.63
N LYS A 127 3.13 -14.17 0.19
CA LYS A 127 4.26 -13.79 1.04
C LYS A 127 4.17 -12.28 1.34
N ALA A 128 3.90 -11.96 2.60
CA ALA A 128 3.80 -10.59 3.08
C ALA A 128 4.78 -10.32 4.23
N GLU A 129 5.38 -9.13 4.21
CA GLU A 129 6.16 -8.57 5.32
C GLU A 129 5.39 -7.39 5.92
N THR A 130 5.70 -7.03 7.16
CA THR A 130 5.07 -5.89 7.86
C THR A 130 6.11 -4.90 8.33
N LEU A 131 5.79 -3.62 8.25
CA LEU A 131 6.63 -2.53 8.70
C LEU A 131 5.79 -1.54 9.53
N ILE A 132 6.25 -1.25 10.74
CA ILE A 132 5.73 -0.16 11.57
C ILE A 132 6.69 1.01 11.44
N LEU A 133 6.15 2.21 11.22
CA LEU A 133 6.90 3.46 11.13
C LEU A 133 6.38 4.46 12.15
N ASP A 134 7.26 5.29 12.69
CA ASP A 134 6.89 6.39 13.59
C ASP A 134 6.98 7.73 12.85
N GLY A 135 5.92 8.54 12.87
CA GLY A 135 5.95 9.91 12.33
C GLY A 135 4.64 10.37 11.70
N ASP A 136 4.72 11.40 10.85
CA ASP A 136 3.57 11.82 10.04
C ASP A 136 3.32 10.81 8.92
N PRO A 137 2.11 10.23 8.80
CA PRO A 137 1.82 9.21 7.79
C PRO A 137 2.07 9.66 6.36
N LYS A 138 1.87 10.94 6.04
CA LYS A 138 2.08 11.48 4.70
C LYS A 138 3.52 11.33 4.25
N ASP A 139 4.44 11.70 5.14
CA ASP A 139 5.88 11.68 4.86
C ASP A 139 6.43 10.27 4.97
N MET A 140 6.10 9.56 6.05
CA MET A 140 6.64 8.22 6.32
C MET A 140 6.25 7.21 5.25
N ILE A 141 5.01 7.27 4.74
CA ILE A 141 4.58 6.39 3.64
C ILE A 141 5.36 6.69 2.36
N CYS A 142 5.48 7.97 1.96
CA CYS A 142 6.21 8.32 0.73
C CYS A 142 7.70 7.95 0.83
N GLN A 143 8.34 8.22 1.97
CA GLN A 143 9.73 7.88 2.21
C GLN A 143 9.95 6.36 2.19
N ALA A 144 9.10 5.59 2.86
CA ALA A 144 9.22 4.13 2.87
C ALA A 144 9.03 3.53 1.46
N ALA A 145 8.09 4.05 0.68
CA ALA A 145 7.88 3.63 -0.70
C ALA A 145 9.15 3.83 -1.55
N GLU A 146 9.80 4.98 -1.39
CA GLU A 146 11.03 5.33 -2.10
C GLU A 146 12.21 4.48 -1.65
N GLN A 147 12.44 4.38 -0.33
CA GLN A 147 13.55 3.61 0.26
C GLN A 147 13.48 2.13 -0.05
N MET A 148 12.27 1.56 -0.08
CA MET A 148 12.08 0.15 -0.44
C MET A 148 12.09 -0.08 -1.95
N HIS A 149 12.15 0.98 -2.76
CA HIS A 149 11.96 0.91 -4.21
C HIS A 149 10.66 0.15 -4.57
N ALA A 150 9.55 0.53 -3.93
CA ALA A 150 8.24 -0.04 -4.22
C ALA A 150 7.89 0.22 -5.70
N ASP A 151 7.42 -0.80 -6.40
CA ASP A 151 6.93 -0.68 -7.77
C ASP A 151 5.49 -0.15 -7.81
N LEU A 152 4.75 -0.31 -6.70
CA LEU A 152 3.39 0.19 -6.53
C LEU A 152 3.09 0.48 -5.05
N LEU A 153 2.60 1.68 -4.77
CA LEU A 153 1.99 2.05 -3.49
C LEU A 153 0.47 1.90 -3.56
N VAL A 154 -0.13 1.13 -2.67
CA VAL A 154 -1.58 1.00 -2.52
C VAL A 154 -2.03 1.66 -1.22
N VAL A 155 -3.05 2.51 -1.32
CA VAL A 155 -3.66 3.17 -0.16
C VAL A 155 -5.18 3.12 -0.25
N GLY A 156 -5.84 3.16 0.90
CA GLY A 156 -7.27 3.43 0.95
C GLY A 156 -7.58 4.84 0.45
N SER A 157 -8.74 5.05 -0.15
CA SER A 157 -9.19 6.39 -0.58
C SER A 157 -9.43 7.35 0.58
N ARG A 158 -9.62 6.82 1.79
CA ARG A 158 -9.89 7.55 3.04
C ARG A 158 -9.33 6.73 4.21
N GLY A 159 -9.12 7.40 5.35
CA GLY A 159 -8.78 6.77 6.63
C GLY A 159 -9.88 7.01 7.68
N LEU A 160 -9.48 7.17 8.95
CA LEU A 160 -10.35 7.34 10.13
C LEU A 160 -11.29 8.59 10.15
N GLY A 161 -11.24 9.45 9.13
CA GLY A 161 -11.98 10.73 9.10
C GLY A 161 -13.42 10.65 8.56
N LYS A 162 -14.34 11.38 9.21
CA LYS A 162 -15.81 11.41 8.97
C LYS A 162 -16.30 12.17 7.71
N ILE A 163 -15.47 12.45 6.72
CA ILE A 163 -15.91 13.26 5.57
C ILE A 163 -16.83 12.43 4.66
N LYS A 164 -18.07 12.92 4.48
CA LYS A 164 -19.18 12.20 3.84
C LYS A 164 -19.27 12.33 2.31
N ARG A 165 -18.27 12.91 1.62
CA ARG A 165 -18.31 13.17 0.16
C ARG A 165 -17.01 12.78 -0.55
N ALA A 166 -17.06 12.74 -1.89
CA ALA A 166 -16.13 12.19 -2.88
C ALA A 166 -14.66 12.66 -2.87
N PHE A 167 -14.17 13.23 -1.77
CA PHE A 167 -12.80 13.67 -1.58
C PHE A 167 -11.91 12.53 -1.09
N LEU A 168 -10.65 12.54 -1.56
CA LEU A 168 -9.59 11.72 -1.00
C LEU A 168 -9.31 12.12 0.46
N GLY A 169 -8.81 11.16 1.24
CA GLY A 169 -8.22 11.45 2.55
C GLY A 169 -6.93 12.24 2.42
N SER A 170 -6.54 12.95 3.48
CA SER A 170 -5.32 13.79 3.49
C SER A 170 -4.05 13.01 3.17
N VAL A 171 -3.95 11.75 3.62
CA VAL A 171 -2.80 10.87 3.35
C VAL A 171 -2.80 10.41 1.89
N SER A 172 -3.92 9.91 1.40
CA SER A 172 -4.05 9.41 0.02
C SER A 172 -3.83 10.51 -1.00
N ASP A 173 -4.37 11.71 -0.75
CA ASP A 173 -4.16 12.91 -1.56
C ASP A 173 -2.69 13.33 -1.56
N TYR A 174 -2.05 13.37 -0.39
CA TYR A 174 -0.62 13.68 -0.31
C TYR A 174 0.24 12.68 -1.08
N CYS A 175 0.02 11.37 -0.86
CA CYS A 175 0.76 10.32 -1.55
C CYS A 175 0.58 10.41 -3.07
N ALA A 176 -0.61 10.78 -3.55
CA ALA A 176 -0.89 10.95 -4.99
C ALA A 176 0.01 12.01 -5.66
N HIS A 177 0.42 13.03 -4.91
CA HIS A 177 1.24 14.12 -5.42
C HIS A 177 2.73 13.92 -5.14
N HIS A 178 3.11 13.13 -4.13
CA HIS A 178 4.49 13.09 -3.62
C HIS A 178 5.18 11.72 -3.75
N ALA A 179 4.44 10.62 -3.89
CA ALA A 179 5.03 9.30 -4.03
C ALA A 179 5.92 9.22 -5.29
N LYS A 180 7.11 8.64 -5.15
CA LYS A 180 8.06 8.44 -6.26
C LYS A 180 7.79 7.20 -7.09
N CYS A 181 6.80 6.40 -6.70
CA CYS A 181 6.33 5.22 -7.41
C CYS A 181 4.87 5.41 -7.84
N PRO A 182 4.39 4.60 -8.81
CA PRO A 182 2.96 4.52 -9.12
C PRO A 182 2.13 4.30 -7.85
N ILE A 183 0.97 4.95 -7.80
CA ILE A 183 0.02 4.82 -6.69
C ILE A 183 -1.32 4.29 -7.17
N LEU A 184 -1.89 3.38 -6.39
CA LEU A 184 -3.26 2.91 -6.51
C LEU A 184 -4.06 3.33 -5.30
N ILE A 185 -5.11 4.12 -5.54
CA ILE A 185 -6.04 4.55 -4.51
C ILE A 185 -7.31 3.72 -4.60
N VAL A 186 -7.57 2.88 -3.60
CA VAL A 186 -8.71 1.96 -3.61
C VAL A 186 -9.89 2.57 -2.87
N ARG A 187 -11.05 2.61 -3.54
CA ARG A 187 -12.33 3.04 -2.97
C ARG A 187 -13.28 1.84 -2.85
N PRO A 188 -13.85 1.59 -1.66
CA PRO A 188 -14.91 0.58 -1.52
C PRO A 188 -16.13 0.94 -2.37
N PRO A 189 -16.84 -0.06 -2.92
CA PRO A 189 -18.11 0.18 -3.62
C PRO A 189 -19.09 0.90 -2.67
N LYS A 190 -19.88 1.82 -3.21
CA LYS A 190 -20.97 2.43 -2.44
C LYS A 190 -22.04 1.37 -2.20
N GLU A 191 -22.52 1.23 -0.98
CA GLU A 191 -23.79 0.54 -0.76
C GLU A 191 -24.87 1.32 -1.52
N SER A 192 -25.49 0.68 -2.51
CA SER A 192 -26.67 1.22 -3.16
C SER A 192 -27.77 1.25 -2.12
N HIS A 193 -28.18 2.44 -1.69
CA HIS A 193 -29.52 2.59 -1.12
C HIS A 193 -30.50 2.24 -2.24
N GLU A 194 -31.01 1.01 -2.25
CA GLU A 194 -32.27 0.72 -2.93
C GLU A 194 -33.31 1.63 -2.28
N GLY A 195 -33.65 2.71 -2.98
CA GLY A 195 -34.74 3.58 -2.60
C GLY A 195 -36.00 2.74 -2.51
N HIS A 196 -36.44 2.45 -1.29
CA HIS A 196 -37.83 2.16 -1.03
C HIS A 196 -38.59 3.46 -1.22
N GLY A 197 -38.85 3.79 -2.49
CA GLY A 197 -39.96 4.66 -2.83
C GLY A 197 -41.23 3.86 -2.62
N LEU A 198 -42.04 4.31 -1.66
CA LEU A 198 -43.48 4.57 -1.74
C LEU A 198 -43.92 5.27 -0.45
#